data_AF-A0A416C4T8-F1
#
_entry.id   AF-A0A416C4T8-F1
#
_cell.length_a   1.000
_cell.length_b   1.000
_cell.length_c   1.000
_cell.angle_alpha   90.00
_cell.angle_beta   90.00
_cell.angle_gamma   90.00
#
_symmetry.space_group_name_H-M   'P 1'
#
loop_
_entity.id
_entity.type
_entity.pdbx_description
1 polymer ?
#
loop_
_entity_poly.entity_id
_entity_poly.type
_entity_poly.pdbx_seq_one_letter_code
_entity_poly.pdbx_strand_id
1 'polypeptide(L)'
;MSRFIIFQTNAEYYSAPWEIAKNNYSLDDYRAVYCEVIIDEIQYRKEITLTNQDDLAILEDVAARFSKPQNRSGHTLSVSDVVAIERKIGTRFYYRDISGWKEIKK
;
A
#
# COMPACT_ATOMS: atom_id res chain seq x y z
N MET A 1 -4.37 -16.11 -4.90
CA MET A 1 -5.18 -14.98 -5.40
C MET A 1 -4.49 -13.74 -4.88
N SER A 2 -4.07 -12.83 -5.76
CA SER A 2 -3.36 -11.63 -5.31
C SER A 2 -4.35 -10.60 -4.76
N ARG A 3 -3.89 -9.78 -3.82
CA ARG A 3 -4.70 -8.73 -3.19
C ARG A 3 -3.81 -7.62 -2.66
N PHE A 4 -4.35 -6.41 -2.56
CA PHE A 4 -3.74 -5.37 -1.75
C PHE A 4 -4.53 -5.15 -0.47
N ILE A 5 -3.83 -4.76 0.59
CA ILE A 5 -4.39 -4.49 1.91
C ILE A 5 -3.84 -3.16 2.38
N ILE A 6 -4.73 -2.26 2.81
CA ILE A 6 -4.35 -1.00 3.45
C ILE A 6 -4.41 -1.21 4.96
N PHE A 7 -3.29 -0.93 5.59
CA PHE A 7 -3.09 -0.99 7.03
C PHE A 7 -2.92 0.43 7.56
N GLN A 8 -3.65 0.79 8.60
CA GLN A 8 -3.56 2.11 9.25
C GLN A 8 -3.28 1.95 10.74
N THR A 9 -2.54 2.91 11.31
CA THR A 9 -2.35 3.05 12.75
C THR A 9 -3.08 4.28 13.29
N ASN A 10 -3.45 4.24 14.58
CA ASN A 10 -4.01 5.39 15.29
C ASN A 10 -2.91 6.33 15.83
N ALA A 11 -1.64 5.98 15.65
CA ALA A 11 -0.53 6.82 16.07
C ALA A 11 -0.49 8.13 15.25
N GLU A 12 0.12 9.17 15.83
CA GLU A 12 0.17 10.49 15.18
C GLU A 12 0.84 10.41 13.81
N TYR A 13 0.40 11.27 12.89
CA TYR A 13 0.97 11.36 11.56
C TYR A 13 2.44 11.76 11.61
N TYR A 14 3.30 11.01 10.90
CA TYR A 14 4.72 11.32 10.82
C TYR A 14 5.25 11.14 9.41
N SER A 15 5.63 12.26 8.81
CA SER A 15 6.18 12.31 7.46
C SER A 15 7.72 12.22 7.50
N ALA A 16 8.24 11.00 7.70
CA ALA A 16 9.68 10.71 7.63
C ALA A 16 9.94 9.37 6.93
N PRO A 17 11.18 9.09 6.50
CA PRO A 17 11.54 7.75 6.02
C PRO A 17 11.27 6.67 7.08
N TRP A 18 10.96 5.44 6.64
CA TRP A 18 10.67 4.31 7.54
C TRP A 18 11.81 4.06 8.54
N GLU A 19 13.06 4.25 8.14
CA GLU A 19 14.23 4.08 9.03
C GLU A 19 14.20 4.96 10.28
N ILE A 20 13.55 6.12 10.21
CA ILE A 20 13.35 7.03 11.34
C ILE A 20 12.04 6.68 12.05
N ALA A 21 10.98 6.45 11.27
CA ALA A 21 9.65 6.19 11.79
C ALA A 21 9.58 4.89 12.61
N LYS A 22 10.28 3.82 12.23
CA LYS A 22 10.28 2.53 12.92
C LYS A 22 10.72 2.59 14.39
N ASN A 23 11.33 3.68 14.83
CA ASN A 23 11.63 3.90 16.25
C ASN A 23 10.39 4.27 17.08
N ASN A 24 9.34 4.77 16.42
CA ASN A 24 8.07 5.22 17.01
C ASN A 24 6.87 4.36 16.59
N TYR A 25 7.00 3.52 15.55
CA TYR A 25 5.94 2.65 15.04
C TYR A 25 6.45 1.21 14.91
N SER A 26 5.65 0.25 15.36
CA SER A 26 5.77 -1.16 15.00
C SER A 26 4.77 -1.51 13.89
N LEU A 27 5.10 -2.49 13.05
CA LEU A 27 4.11 -3.07 12.12
C LEU A 27 2.89 -3.64 12.87
N ASP A 28 3.05 -4.03 14.13
CA ASP A 28 1.97 -4.54 14.99
C ASP A 28 0.96 -3.46 15.40
N ASP A 29 1.33 -2.18 15.30
CA ASP A 29 0.43 -1.06 15.60
C ASP A 29 -0.61 -0.84 14.50
N TYR A 30 -0.38 -1.44 13.33
CA TYR A 30 -1.23 -1.24 12.17
C TYR A 30 -2.35 -2.29 12.12
N ARG A 31 -3.52 -1.84 11.69
CA ARG A 31 -4.69 -2.69 11.50
C ARG A 31 -5.17 -2.61 10.06
N ALA A 32 -5.55 -3.74 9.49
CA ALA A 32 -6.14 -3.78 8.16
C ALA A 32 -7.49 -3.06 8.18
N VAL A 33 -7.63 -2.01 7.36
CA VAL A 33 -8.87 -1.23 7.23
C VAL A 33 -9.55 -1.47 5.88
N TYR A 34 -8.81 -1.94 4.89
CA TYR A 34 -9.31 -2.19 3.54
C TYR A 34 -8.55 -3.34 2.89
N CYS A 35 -9.26 -4.17 2.12
CA CYS A 35 -8.67 -5.25 1.35
C CYS A 35 -9.42 -5.43 0.04
N GLU A 36 -8.69 -5.54 -1.05
CA GLU A 36 -9.26 -5.77 -2.38
C GLU A 36 -8.40 -6.71 -3.20
N VAL A 37 -9.09 -7.49 -4.02
CA VAL A 37 -8.51 -8.50 -4.89
C VAL A 37 -7.85 -7.84 -6.09
N ILE A 38 -6.64 -8.29 -6.41
CA ILE A 38 -5.95 -7.93 -7.64
C ILE A 38 -6.26 -9.01 -8.68
N ILE A 39 -6.76 -8.58 -9.84
CA ILE A 39 -6.92 -9.46 -11.00
C ILE A 39 -5.55 -9.57 -11.69
N ASP A 40 -4.91 -10.73 -11.54
CA ASP A 40 -3.58 -10.99 -12.13
C ASP A 40 -3.65 -11.42 -13.60
N GLU A 41 -4.76 -12.01 -14.00
CA GLU A 41 -4.97 -12.54 -15.35
C GLU A 41 -6.41 -12.36 -15.79
N ILE A 42 -6.59 -11.99 -17.06
CA ILE A 42 -7.88 -11.96 -17.73
C ILE A 42 -7.80 -12.93 -18.90
N GLN A 43 -8.67 -13.93 -18.88
CA GLN A 43 -8.86 -14.82 -20.01
C GLN A 43 -10.07 -14.35 -20.83
N TYR A 44 -9.82 -14.02 -22.10
CA TYR A 44 -10.88 -13.72 -23.05
C TYR A 44 -10.70 -14.59 -24.29
N ARG A 45 -11.72 -15.39 -24.61
CA ARG A 45 -11.66 -16.44 -25.62
C ARG A 45 -10.51 -17.44 -25.32
N LYS A 46 -9.51 -17.49 -26.20
CA LYS A 46 -8.34 -18.38 -26.09
C LYS A 46 -7.04 -17.63 -25.73
N GLU A 47 -7.14 -16.34 -25.44
CA GLU A 47 -5.99 -15.51 -25.10
C GLU A 47 -6.00 -15.20 -23.60
N ILE A 48 -4.81 -15.26 -22.99
CA ILE A 48 -4.58 -14.90 -21.59
C ILE A 48 -3.75 -13.62 -21.60
N THR A 49 -4.28 -12.57 -20.95
CA THR A 49 -3.55 -11.33 -20.72
C THR A 49 -3.20 -11.24 -19.25
N LEU A 50 -1.91 -11.11 -18.94
CA LEU A 50 -1.44 -10.83 -17.59
C LEU A 50 -1.64 -9.35 -17.28
N THR A 51 -2.30 -9.07 -16.17
CA THR A 51 -2.62 -7.71 -15.70
C THR A 51 -1.96 -7.46 -14.35
N ASN A 52 -1.82 -6.18 -13.97
CA ASN A 52 -1.37 -5.77 -12.63
C ASN A 52 -0.07 -6.47 -12.17
N GLN A 53 0.90 -6.63 -13.07
CA GLN A 53 2.19 -7.26 -12.76
C GLN A 53 3.16 -6.30 -12.05
N ASP A 54 2.95 -4.99 -12.23
CA ASP A 54 3.75 -3.95 -11.59
C ASP A 54 3.08 -3.48 -10.29
N ASP A 55 3.77 -3.70 -9.17
CA ASP A 55 3.34 -3.25 -7.85
C ASP A 55 3.20 -1.72 -7.81
N LEU A 56 4.08 -0.97 -8.49
CA LEU A 56 4.05 0.49 -8.44
C LEU A 56 2.77 1.07 -9.09
N ALA A 57 2.33 0.50 -10.22
CA ALA A 57 1.08 0.87 -10.87
C ALA A 57 -0.14 0.65 -9.95
N ILE A 58 -0.15 -0.45 -9.19
CA ILE A 58 -1.20 -0.73 -8.20
C ILE A 58 -1.15 0.30 -7.07
N LEU A 59 0.05 0.61 -6.56
CA LEU A 59 0.23 1.59 -5.49
C LEU A 59 -0.22 3.00 -5.90
N GLU A 60 0.02 3.41 -7.15
CA GLU A 60 -0.48 4.68 -7.67
C GLU A 60 -2.01 4.69 -7.87
N ASP A 61 -2.63 3.58 -8.30
CA ASP A 61 -4.09 3.44 -8.31
C ASP A 61 -4.68 3.55 -6.90
N VAL A 62 -4.06 2.87 -5.92
CA VAL A 62 -4.43 2.97 -4.51
C VAL A 62 -4.28 4.42 -4.03
N ALA A 63 -3.19 5.11 -4.37
CA ALA A 63 -3.03 6.52 -4.05
C ALA A 63 -4.11 7.39 -4.67
N ALA A 64 -4.46 7.19 -5.95
CA ALA A 64 -5.48 7.96 -6.62
C ALA A 64 -6.89 7.74 -6.01
N ARG A 65 -7.20 6.51 -5.61
CA ARG A 65 -8.51 6.11 -5.07
C ARG A 65 -8.71 6.50 -3.61
N PHE A 66 -7.66 6.42 -2.80
CA PHE A 66 -7.74 6.63 -1.36
C PHE A 66 -7.14 7.97 -0.89
N SER A 67 -6.51 8.75 -1.78
CA SER A 67 -6.19 10.14 -1.47
C SER A 67 -7.46 10.98 -1.41
N LYS A 68 -7.83 11.46 -0.21
CA LYS A 68 -8.88 12.47 -0.06
C LYS A 68 -8.36 13.83 -0.51
N PRO A 69 -9.22 14.73 -1.05
CA PRO A 69 -8.89 16.15 -1.14
C PRO A 69 -8.55 16.65 0.28
N GLN A 70 -7.40 17.29 0.43
CA GLN A 70 -6.88 17.77 1.72
C GLN A 70 -7.98 18.52 2.50
N ASN A 71 -8.41 17.95 3.63
CA ASN A 71 -9.10 18.70 4.68
C ASN A 71 -8.27 18.61 5.96
N ARG A 72 -8.34 19.67 6.79
CA ARG A 72 -7.45 20.11 7.90
C ARG A 72 -6.71 19.08 8.78
N SER A 73 -7.08 17.80 8.78
CA SER A 73 -6.35 16.72 9.47
C SER A 73 -5.40 15.93 8.55
N GLY A 74 -5.43 16.16 7.23
CA GLY A 74 -4.29 15.93 6.34
C GLY A 74 -3.77 14.50 6.14
N HIS A 75 -4.51 13.45 6.50
CA HIS A 75 -4.01 12.08 6.32
C HIS A 75 -4.14 11.64 4.85
N THR A 76 -3.11 11.93 4.06
CA THR A 76 -2.74 11.20 2.84
C THR A 76 -1.98 9.94 3.22
N LEU A 77 -2.08 8.86 2.42
CA LEU A 77 -1.28 7.64 2.61
C LEU A 77 0.18 8.02 2.93
N SER A 78 0.61 7.79 4.16
CA SER A 78 1.94 8.17 4.67
C SER A 78 2.61 7.00 5.37
N VAL A 79 3.65 7.21 6.19
CA VAL A 79 4.15 6.14 7.07
C VAL A 79 3.06 5.60 7.99
N SER A 80 2.02 6.40 8.31
CA SER A 80 0.84 5.93 9.04
C SER A 80 0.00 4.90 8.28
N ASP A 81 0.20 4.77 6.97
CA ASP A 81 -0.55 3.91 6.08
C ASP A 81 0.40 2.98 5.32
N VAL A 82 0.37 1.70 5.69
CA VAL A 82 1.15 0.66 5.00
C VAL A 82 0.24 -0.05 4.01
N VAL A 83 0.71 -0.19 2.78
CA VAL A 83 0.03 -1.03 1.77
C VAL A 83 0.80 -2.33 1.63
N ALA A 84 0.14 -3.45 1.90
CA ALA A 84 0.69 -4.76 1.55
C ALA A 84 0.15 -5.21 0.21
N ILE A 85 1.03 -5.68 -0.67
CA ILE A 85 0.65 -6.40 -1.89
C ILE A 85 1.00 -7.87 -1.66
N GLU A 86 -0.03 -8.70 -1.55
CA GLU A 86 0.10 -10.14 -1.41
C GLU A 86 -0.06 -10.79 -2.78
N ARG A 87 0.97 -11.51 -3.21
CA ARG A 87 0.98 -12.31 -4.44
C ARG A 87 1.30 -13.77 -4.12
N LYS A 88 1.15 -14.67 -5.09
CA LYS A 88 1.52 -16.09 -4.94
C LYS A 88 2.99 -16.29 -4.50
N ILE A 89 3.88 -15.39 -4.92
CA ILE A 89 5.33 -15.47 -4.64
C ILE A 89 5.71 -14.91 -3.26
N GLY A 90 4.78 -14.24 -2.58
CA GLY A 90 5.03 -13.62 -1.29
C GLY A 90 4.30 -12.28 -1.12
N THR A 91 4.53 -11.68 0.04
CA THR A 91 3.95 -10.40 0.43
C THR A 91 5.03 -9.34 0.52
N ARG A 92 4.78 -8.19 -0.11
CA ARG A 92 5.61 -6.99 0.03
C ARG A 92 4.83 -5.90 0.73
N PHE A 93 5.51 -5.10 1.52
CA PHE A 93 4.93 -4.01 2.28
C PHE A 93 5.51 -2.70 1.77
N TYR A 94 4.66 -1.69 1.64
CA TYR A 94 5.01 -0.39 1.11
C TYR A 94 4.50 0.71 2.01
N TYR A 95 5.27 1.78 2.12
CA TYR A 95 4.82 3.05 2.67
C TYR A 95 5.09 4.15 1.64
N ARG A 96 4.42 5.28 1.79
CA ARG A 96 4.66 6.46 0.96
C ARG A 96 5.25 7.57 1.82
N ASP A 97 6.37 8.13 1.37
CA ASP A 97 6.92 9.36 1.93
C ASP A 97 6.93 10.48 0.88
N ILE A 98 7.53 11.62 1.23
CA ILE A 98 7.67 12.78 0.34
C ILE A 98 8.37 12.47 -0.99
N SER A 99 9.15 11.38 -1.06
CA SER A 99 9.87 10.94 -2.25
C SER A 99 9.12 9.86 -3.04
N GLY A 100 7.90 9.51 -2.62
CA GLY A 100 7.05 8.51 -3.26
C GLY A 100 6.99 7.18 -2.51
N TRP A 101 6.61 6.12 -3.22
CA TRP A 101 6.48 4.78 -2.65
C TRP A 101 7.83 4.14 -2.37
N LYS A 102 7.92 3.47 -1.22
CA LYS A 102 9.11 2.77 -0.75
C LYS A 102 8.70 1.41 -0.20
N GLU A 103 9.47 0.39 -0.54
CA GLU A 103 9.30 -0.95 0.02
C GLU A 103 9.90 -1.01 1.44
N ILE A 104 9.14 -1.55 2.38
CA ILE A 104 9.60 -1.89 3.72
C ILE A 104 10.31 -3.24 3.62
N LYS A 105 11.65 -3.21 3.62
CA LYS A 105 12.46 -4.42 3.69
C LYS A 105 12.47 -4.93 5.14
N LYS A 106 12.07 -6.18 5.34
CA LYS A 106 12.24 -6.87 6.63
C LYS A 106 13.68 -7.29 6.84
#